data_AF-A0A4W5QPG2-F1
#
_entry.id   AF-A0A4W5QPG2-F1
#
_cell.length_a   1.000
_cell.length_b   1.000
_cell.length_c   1.000
_cell.angle_alpha   90.00
_cell.angle_beta   90.00
_cell.angle_gamma   90.00
#
_symmetry.space_group_name_H-M   'P 1'
#
loop_
_entity.id
_entity.type
_entity.pdbx_description
1 polymer ?
#
loop_
_entity_poly.entity_id
_entity_poly.type
_entity_poly.pdbx_seq_one_letter_code
_entity_poly.pdbx_strand_id
1 'polypeptide(L)'
;MDRDMICRSFTVIGSHVYQGVAQHLYFLGLETLSRRHRSVSLPPPAGQNTISQKGQAKVISLSHKVMTEITVASLLFLQDLVDWRKPLAWQVGHLGEKYDTWVHQPVDRPIRLFGNEFLEASTKTSWYMVPAVWMPLVFYLSWYCYTTLALETTRLFASTDYSILVHKYSFPLIFIMGMVMWTFIEYCIHRFVFHMRPPAHYYYLITIHFLLHGQHHKSPYDGSRLVFPPGLASVVVGSFYLLLTKAFPETLGVSLFVGGLFGYVVYDMIHYYLHYGSPQRNTYLYSLKAYHVKHHFEHQRIPNSPPWPRPKSSPRMSGTRL
;
A
#
# COMPACT_ATOMS: atom_id res chain seq x y z
N MET A 1 -14.09 5.22 -4.93
CA MET A 1 -14.14 4.19 -3.86
C MET A 1 -13.15 3.11 -4.21
N ASP A 2 -12.05 2.98 -3.47
CA ASP A 2 -11.14 1.82 -3.58
C ASP A 2 -11.20 1.08 -2.24
N ARG A 3 -12.12 0.10 -2.16
CA ARG A 3 -12.32 -0.75 -0.98
C ARG A 3 -11.34 -1.93 -0.96
N ASP A 4 -10.54 -2.10 -2.01
CA ASP A 4 -9.92 -3.38 -2.31
C ASP A 4 -8.50 -3.54 -1.74
N MET A 5 -7.82 -2.45 -1.39
CA MET A 5 -6.53 -2.51 -0.69
C MET A 5 -6.69 -3.17 0.69
N ILE A 6 -7.78 -2.87 1.38
CA ILE A 6 -8.03 -3.27 2.76
C ILE A 6 -8.46 -4.74 2.85
N CYS A 7 -9.40 -5.19 2.01
CA CYS A 7 -9.93 -6.55 2.12
C CYS A 7 -8.84 -7.64 1.96
N ARG A 8 -7.68 -7.30 1.39
CA ARG A 8 -6.56 -8.23 1.27
C ARG A 8 -5.52 -8.07 2.37
N SER A 9 -5.17 -6.86 2.85
CA SER A 9 -4.23 -6.73 3.99
C SER A 9 -4.77 -7.33 5.30
N PHE A 10 -6.11 -7.38 5.48
CA PHE A 10 -6.77 -8.08 6.59
C PHE A 10 -6.40 -9.58 6.70
N THR A 11 -5.92 -10.20 5.61
CA THR A 11 -5.66 -11.64 5.48
C THR A 11 -4.25 -12.06 5.90
N VAL A 12 -3.43 -11.17 6.49
CA VAL A 12 -2.07 -11.53 6.93
C VAL A 12 -2.06 -12.23 8.29
N ILE A 13 -3.05 -12.00 9.17
CA ILE A 13 -3.00 -12.48 10.56
C ILE A 13 -4.25 -13.26 11.00
N GLY A 14 -5.44 -12.93 10.49
CA GLY A 14 -6.70 -13.53 10.97
C GLY A 14 -7.11 -14.87 10.34
N SER A 15 -6.69 -15.16 9.10
CA SER A 15 -7.25 -16.27 8.29
C SER A 15 -6.46 -17.57 8.34
N HIS A 16 -5.18 -17.55 8.71
CA HIS A 16 -4.31 -18.73 8.60
C HIS A 16 -4.10 -19.53 9.89
N VAL A 17 -4.61 -19.05 11.05
CA VAL A 17 -4.74 -19.91 12.25
C VAL A 17 -5.88 -20.93 12.06
N TYR A 18 -6.87 -20.64 11.22
CA TYR A 18 -7.99 -21.55 10.92
C TYR A 18 -7.77 -22.42 9.66
N GLN A 19 -7.04 -21.94 8.65
CA GLN A 19 -6.84 -22.69 7.40
C GLN A 19 -5.81 -23.83 7.49
N GLY A 20 -4.90 -23.80 8.47
CA GLY A 20 -3.92 -24.88 8.69
C GLY A 20 -4.54 -26.21 9.14
N VAL A 21 -5.72 -26.20 9.76
CA VAL A 21 -6.41 -27.41 10.25
C VAL A 21 -7.39 -27.95 9.20
N ALA A 22 -8.01 -27.08 8.39
CA ALA A 22 -8.98 -27.50 7.37
C ALA A 22 -8.33 -28.12 6.12
N GLN A 23 -7.10 -27.72 5.79
CA GLN A 23 -6.41 -28.16 4.57
C GLN A 23 -5.84 -29.59 4.67
N HIS A 24 -5.77 -30.15 5.89
CA HIS A 24 -5.39 -31.55 6.12
C HIS A 24 -6.57 -32.54 5.98
N LEU A 25 -7.81 -32.05 6.06
CA LEU A 25 -9.02 -32.89 5.91
C LEU A 25 -9.58 -32.90 4.48
N TYR A 26 -9.22 -31.92 3.65
CA TYR A 26 -9.65 -31.85 2.24
C TYR A 26 -8.76 -32.68 1.29
N PHE A 27 -7.56 -33.07 1.72
CA PHE A 27 -6.61 -33.84 0.90
C PHE A 27 -6.89 -35.37 0.88
N LEU A 28 -7.91 -35.83 1.62
CA LEU A 28 -8.33 -37.24 1.65
C LEU A 28 -9.54 -37.55 0.76
N GLY A 29 -10.06 -36.59 -0.01
CA GLY A 29 -11.24 -36.82 -0.85
C GLY A 29 -11.20 -36.04 -2.16
N LEU A 30 -11.28 -36.77 -3.27
CA LEU A 30 -11.57 -36.33 -4.65
C LEU A 30 -10.35 -36.08 -5.56
N GLU A 31 -9.71 -37.18 -5.98
CA GLU A 31 -9.39 -37.36 -7.40
C GLU A 31 -10.66 -37.76 -8.13
N THR A 32 -11.09 -37.01 -9.16
CA THR A 32 -11.60 -37.50 -10.47
C THR A 32 -12.37 -36.42 -11.27
N LEU A 33 -12.14 -36.43 -12.61
CA LEU A 33 -12.92 -35.79 -13.71
C LEU A 33 -12.71 -34.26 -13.88
N SER A 34 -12.53 -33.66 -15.06
CA SER A 34 -12.67 -34.06 -16.47
C SER A 34 -11.99 -32.97 -17.35
N ARG A 35 -11.34 -33.34 -18.46
CA ARG A 35 -10.95 -32.40 -19.53
C ARG A 35 -10.99 -33.07 -20.91
N ARG A 36 -11.95 -32.68 -21.75
CA ARG A 36 -11.84 -32.69 -23.22
C ARG A 36 -12.92 -31.78 -23.82
N HIS A 37 -12.51 -30.76 -24.57
CA HIS A 37 -13.19 -30.36 -25.82
C HIS A 37 -12.25 -29.49 -26.68
N ARG A 38 -12.28 -29.78 -27.98
CA ARG A 38 -11.42 -29.27 -29.06
C ARG A 38 -12.10 -28.07 -29.74
N SER A 39 -11.33 -27.07 -30.16
CA SER A 39 -11.79 -25.89 -30.91
C SER A 39 -11.88 -26.16 -32.43
N VAL A 40 -12.96 -25.70 -33.06
CA VAL A 40 -13.18 -25.70 -34.52
C VAL A 40 -12.90 -24.30 -35.07
N SER A 41 -12.16 -24.23 -36.18
CA SER A 41 -11.81 -22.99 -36.91
C SER A 41 -12.75 -22.75 -38.10
N LEU A 42 -13.15 -21.51 -38.34
CA LEU A 42 -13.91 -21.05 -39.51
C LEU A 42 -13.03 -20.16 -40.42
N PRO A 43 -13.24 -20.15 -41.76
CA PRO A 43 -12.45 -19.37 -42.71
C PRO A 43 -13.00 -17.93 -42.88
N PRO A 44 -12.18 -16.98 -43.42
CA PRO A 44 -12.58 -15.58 -43.54
C PRO A 44 -13.35 -15.29 -44.84
N PRO A 45 -14.24 -14.27 -44.86
CA PRO A 45 -14.87 -13.83 -46.10
C PRO A 45 -14.02 -12.80 -46.86
N ALA A 46 -14.20 -12.79 -48.18
CA ALA A 46 -13.45 -12.02 -49.14
C ALA A 46 -13.99 -10.58 -49.35
N GLY A 47 -13.05 -9.66 -49.57
CA GLY A 47 -13.14 -8.56 -50.54
C GLY A 47 -14.12 -7.41 -50.30
N GLN A 48 -13.62 -6.26 -49.79
CA GLN A 48 -14.12 -4.92 -50.14
C GLN A 48 -13.11 -3.80 -49.81
N ASN A 49 -12.79 -2.99 -50.82
CA ASN A 49 -12.24 -1.62 -50.82
C ASN A 49 -10.91 -1.32 -50.08
N THR A 50 -9.79 -1.59 -50.76
CA THR A 50 -8.40 -1.38 -50.31
C THR A 50 -7.89 0.08 -50.35
N ILE A 51 -8.63 1.03 -50.94
CA ILE A 51 -8.16 2.41 -51.13
C ILE A 51 -8.60 3.35 -50.00
N SER A 52 -9.81 3.17 -49.43
CA SER A 52 -10.31 3.98 -48.30
C SER A 52 -9.71 3.54 -46.95
N GLN A 53 -9.48 2.22 -46.78
CA GLN A 53 -8.89 1.67 -45.55
C GLN A 53 -7.43 2.09 -45.35
N LYS A 54 -6.64 2.28 -46.41
CA LYS A 54 -5.26 2.79 -46.30
C LYS A 54 -5.21 4.24 -45.81
N GLY A 55 -6.15 5.08 -46.26
CA GLY A 55 -6.30 6.46 -45.79
C GLY A 55 -6.70 6.53 -44.33
N GLN A 56 -7.71 5.76 -43.92
CA GLN A 56 -8.14 5.68 -42.51
C GLN A 56 -7.07 5.07 -41.60
N ALA A 57 -6.39 3.99 -42.02
CA ALA A 57 -5.30 3.40 -41.25
C ALA A 57 -4.11 4.36 -41.11
N LYS A 58 -3.81 5.16 -42.14
CA LYS A 58 -2.75 6.19 -42.08
C LYS A 58 -3.16 7.34 -41.17
N VAL A 59 -4.41 7.78 -41.18
CA VAL A 59 -4.92 8.81 -40.27
C VAL A 59 -4.95 8.31 -38.82
N ILE A 60 -5.36 7.07 -38.58
CA ILE A 60 -5.32 6.43 -37.24
C ILE A 60 -3.87 6.27 -36.77
N SER A 61 -2.96 5.83 -37.64
CA SER A 61 -1.53 5.71 -37.35
C SER A 61 -0.88 7.07 -37.04
N LEU A 62 -1.17 8.11 -37.83
CA LEU A 62 -0.69 9.46 -37.58
C LEU A 62 -1.31 10.02 -36.29
N SER A 63 -2.60 9.84 -36.06
CA SER A 63 -3.27 10.26 -34.83
C SER A 63 -2.68 9.57 -33.61
N HIS A 64 -2.38 8.27 -33.70
CA HIS A 64 -1.75 7.52 -32.62
C HIS A 64 -0.32 7.99 -32.39
N LYS A 65 0.45 8.25 -33.46
CA LYS A 65 1.81 8.77 -33.39
C LYS A 65 1.86 10.18 -32.78
N VAL A 66 1.01 11.09 -33.25
CA VAL A 66 0.88 12.46 -32.73
C VAL A 66 0.42 12.44 -31.27
N MET A 67 -0.56 11.61 -30.92
CA MET A 67 -0.99 11.45 -29.53
C MET A 67 0.13 10.87 -28.65
N THR A 68 0.92 9.94 -29.18
CA THR A 68 2.10 9.39 -28.48
C THR A 68 3.17 10.46 -28.29
N GLU A 69 3.49 11.23 -29.32
CA GLU A 69 4.48 12.31 -29.25
C GLU A 69 4.05 13.44 -28.29
N ILE A 70 2.78 13.85 -28.32
CA ILE A 70 2.22 14.83 -27.36
C ILE A 70 2.27 14.26 -25.93
N THR A 71 1.98 12.98 -25.74
CA THR A 71 2.04 12.32 -24.43
C THR A 71 3.47 12.26 -23.91
N VAL A 72 4.44 11.89 -24.78
CA VAL A 72 5.87 11.87 -24.44
C VAL A 72 6.38 13.27 -24.13
N ALA A 73 6.04 14.29 -24.92
CA ALA A 73 6.43 15.68 -24.68
C ALA A 73 5.83 16.22 -23.36
N SER A 74 4.58 15.88 -23.06
CA SER A 74 3.92 16.23 -21.78
C SER A 74 4.59 15.55 -20.59
N LEU A 75 4.98 14.27 -20.72
CA LEU A 75 5.72 13.54 -19.69
C LEU A 75 7.11 14.14 -19.44
N LEU A 76 7.84 14.49 -20.51
CA LEU A 76 9.15 15.14 -20.40
C LEU A 76 9.05 16.51 -19.75
N PHE A 77 8.07 17.32 -20.15
CA PHE A 77 7.82 18.64 -19.55
C PHE A 77 7.56 18.57 -18.05
N LEU A 78 6.81 17.55 -17.60
CA LEU A 78 6.56 17.36 -16.18
C LEU A 78 7.83 16.89 -15.45
N GLN A 79 8.65 16.02 -16.04
CA GLN A 79 9.91 15.60 -15.42
C GLN A 79 10.91 16.75 -15.22
N ASP A 80 10.88 17.77 -16.08
CA ASP A 80 11.78 18.94 -16.04
C ASP A 80 11.36 20.05 -15.07
N LEU A 81 10.28 19.85 -14.29
CA LEU A 81 9.82 20.86 -13.32
C LEU A 81 10.75 21.06 -12.11
N VAL A 82 11.71 20.16 -11.89
CA VAL A 82 12.70 20.25 -10.81
C VAL A 82 14.11 20.08 -11.36
N ASP A 83 15.09 20.70 -10.70
CA ASP A 83 16.50 20.49 -10.98
C ASP A 83 16.99 19.24 -10.25
N TRP A 84 17.10 18.14 -10.99
CA TRP A 84 17.58 16.85 -10.50
C TRP A 84 19.04 16.83 -10.05
N ARG A 85 19.83 17.87 -10.34
CA ARG A 85 21.21 18.01 -9.85
C ARG A 85 21.25 18.58 -8.44
N LYS A 86 20.13 19.14 -7.96
CA LYS A 86 20.00 19.76 -6.65
C LYS A 86 19.12 18.92 -5.71
N PRO A 87 19.25 19.10 -4.39
CA PRO A 87 18.39 18.43 -3.42
C PRO A 87 16.91 18.78 -3.61
N LEU A 88 16.02 17.78 -3.55
CA LEU A 88 14.60 17.95 -3.91
C LEU A 88 13.72 18.50 -2.78
N ALA A 89 14.07 18.30 -1.51
CA ALA A 89 13.17 18.60 -0.38
C ALA A 89 12.68 20.06 -0.40
N TRP A 90 13.55 21.00 -0.78
CA TRP A 90 13.24 22.42 -0.84
C TRP A 90 12.76 22.91 -2.22
N GLN A 91 12.80 22.06 -3.24
CA GLN A 91 12.30 22.38 -4.57
C GLN A 91 10.80 22.06 -4.69
N VAL A 92 10.38 20.89 -4.19
CA VAL A 92 9.05 20.34 -4.44
C VAL A 92 7.90 21.21 -3.94
N GLY A 93 8.09 21.97 -2.86
CA GLY A 93 7.07 22.87 -2.34
C GLY A 93 6.71 24.00 -3.31
N HIS A 94 7.59 24.35 -4.25
CA HIS A 94 7.33 25.38 -5.28
C HIS A 94 6.50 24.85 -6.47
N LEU A 95 6.25 23.54 -6.55
CA LEU A 95 5.50 22.95 -7.67
C LEU A 95 4.01 23.32 -7.65
N GLY A 96 3.47 23.67 -6.48
CA GLY A 96 2.09 24.09 -6.30
C GLY A 96 1.09 23.12 -6.96
N GLU A 97 0.27 23.63 -7.88
CA GLU A 97 -0.76 22.84 -8.57
C GLU A 97 -0.21 21.66 -9.37
N LYS A 98 1.05 21.75 -9.83
CA LYS A 98 1.69 20.69 -10.63
C LYS A 98 2.19 19.53 -9.76
N TYR A 99 2.27 19.71 -8.45
CA TYR A 99 2.84 18.73 -7.52
C TYR A 99 2.15 17.36 -7.59
N ASP A 100 0.82 17.32 -7.50
CA ASP A 100 0.05 16.06 -7.46
C ASP A 100 0.26 15.23 -8.74
N THR A 101 0.31 15.88 -9.91
CA THR A 101 0.59 15.15 -11.16
C THR A 101 2.06 14.74 -11.24
N TRP A 102 2.98 15.60 -10.79
CA TRP A 102 4.41 15.35 -10.85
C TRP A 102 4.87 14.19 -9.96
N VAL A 103 4.35 14.11 -8.73
CA VAL A 103 4.79 13.14 -7.71
C VAL A 103 4.37 11.71 -8.07
N HIS A 104 3.20 11.55 -8.70
CA HIS A 104 2.66 10.25 -9.15
C HIS A 104 3.11 9.84 -10.56
N GLN A 105 4.21 10.41 -11.04
CA GLN A 105 4.89 9.97 -12.26
C GLN A 105 6.22 9.34 -11.87
N PRO A 106 6.27 8.01 -11.70
CA PRO A 106 7.47 7.31 -11.25
C PRO A 106 8.65 7.55 -12.17
N VAL A 107 9.84 7.64 -11.59
CA VAL A 107 11.13 7.67 -12.27
C VAL A 107 12.02 6.57 -11.71
N ASP A 108 12.80 5.94 -12.59
CA ASP A 108 13.77 4.92 -12.19
C ASP A 108 15.14 5.56 -11.94
N ARG A 109 15.26 6.28 -10.82
CA ARG A 109 16.53 6.90 -10.41
C ARG A 109 16.58 7.19 -8.91
N PRO A 110 17.76 7.08 -8.27
CA PRO A 110 17.95 7.56 -6.91
C PRO A 110 17.66 9.05 -6.82
N ILE A 111 17.11 9.47 -5.68
CA ILE A 111 16.85 10.89 -5.40
C ILE A 111 17.68 11.37 -4.23
N ARG A 112 18.08 12.65 -4.30
CA ARG A 112 18.74 13.36 -3.19
C ARG A 112 17.75 14.34 -2.57
N LEU A 113 17.50 14.23 -1.26
CA LEU A 113 16.54 15.10 -0.58
C LEU A 113 17.22 16.32 0.02
N PHE A 114 18.38 16.15 0.66
CA PHE A 114 19.08 17.21 1.37
C PHE A 114 20.48 17.46 0.81
N GLY A 115 20.92 18.72 0.85
CA GLY A 115 22.29 19.09 0.49
C GLY A 115 23.30 18.66 1.55
N ASN A 116 22.90 18.78 2.81
CA ASN A 116 23.68 18.36 3.97
C ASN A 116 23.78 16.83 4.04
N GLU A 117 25.00 16.30 4.15
CA GLU A 117 25.27 14.86 4.16
C GLU A 117 24.65 14.13 5.36
N PHE A 118 24.63 14.77 6.54
CA PHE A 118 24.03 14.18 7.74
C PHE A 118 22.50 14.06 7.60
N LEU A 119 21.83 15.12 7.15
CA LEU A 119 20.39 15.08 6.88
C LEU A 119 20.06 14.07 5.78
N GLU A 120 20.85 14.03 4.70
CA GLU A 120 20.67 13.06 3.63
C GLU A 120 20.84 11.62 4.13
N ALA A 121 21.87 11.33 4.91
CA ALA A 121 22.09 10.02 5.52
C ALA A 121 20.92 9.61 6.44
N SER A 122 20.34 10.55 7.21
CA SER A 122 19.19 10.27 8.08
C SER A 122 17.91 9.89 7.32
N THR A 123 17.86 10.17 6.02
CA THR A 123 16.72 9.78 5.16
C THR A 123 16.89 8.43 4.49
N LYS A 124 18.09 7.84 4.56
CA LYS A 124 18.41 6.56 3.93
C LYS A 124 18.32 5.45 4.96
N THR A 125 17.38 4.54 4.76
CA THR A 125 17.12 3.42 5.66
C THR A 125 17.15 2.13 4.88
N SER A 126 18.09 1.25 5.19
CA SER A 126 18.10 -0.13 4.68
C SER A 126 16.99 -0.94 5.34
N TRP A 127 16.41 -1.89 4.60
CA TRP A 127 15.28 -2.71 5.06
C TRP A 127 15.51 -3.37 6.42
N TYR A 128 16.72 -3.86 6.69
CA TYR A 128 17.05 -4.57 7.94
C TYR A 128 17.06 -3.65 9.16
N MET A 129 17.11 -2.32 8.99
CA MET A 129 17.08 -1.37 10.11
C MET A 129 15.75 -1.43 10.87
N VAL A 130 14.64 -1.70 10.17
CA VAL A 130 13.31 -1.83 10.79
C VAL A 130 13.30 -3.01 11.79
N PRO A 131 13.56 -4.28 11.38
CA PRO A 131 13.59 -5.36 12.34
C PRO A 131 14.71 -5.22 13.38
N ALA A 132 15.89 -4.69 13.00
CA ALA A 132 17.00 -4.52 13.94
C ALA A 132 16.67 -3.57 15.11
N VAL A 133 15.92 -2.50 14.84
CA VAL A 133 15.50 -1.53 15.87
C VAL A 133 14.29 -2.04 16.65
N TRP A 134 13.27 -2.53 15.95
CA TRP A 134 11.95 -2.75 16.56
C TRP A 134 11.76 -4.16 17.13
N MET A 135 12.39 -5.20 16.57
CA MET A 135 12.23 -6.57 17.09
C MET A 135 12.78 -6.77 18.51
N PRO A 136 13.96 -6.20 18.88
CA PRO A 136 14.41 -6.27 20.28
C PRO A 136 13.39 -5.65 21.25
N LEU A 137 12.78 -4.53 20.86
CA LEU A 137 11.73 -3.89 21.65
C LEU A 137 10.47 -4.77 21.73
N VAL A 138 10.06 -5.39 20.62
CA VAL A 138 8.94 -6.34 20.59
C VAL A 138 9.18 -7.51 21.53
N PHE A 139 10.37 -8.13 21.51
CA PHE A 139 10.70 -9.25 22.39
C PHE A 139 10.73 -8.84 23.86
N TYR A 140 11.40 -7.73 24.17
CA TYR A 140 11.50 -7.23 25.54
C TYR A 140 10.12 -6.88 26.11
N LEU A 141 9.30 -6.12 25.38
CA LEU A 141 7.97 -5.72 25.85
C LEU A 141 7.01 -6.90 25.92
N SER A 142 7.11 -7.88 25.02
CA SER A 142 6.31 -9.10 25.09
C SER A 142 6.63 -9.90 26.35
N TRP A 143 7.92 -10.07 26.66
CA TRP A 143 8.36 -10.69 27.92
C TRP A 143 7.87 -9.92 29.15
N TYR A 144 8.05 -8.59 29.15
CA TYR A 144 7.59 -7.72 30.22
C TYR A 144 6.07 -7.84 30.46
N CYS A 145 5.27 -7.81 29.39
CA CYS A 145 3.82 -7.96 29.50
C CYS A 145 3.43 -9.32 30.04
N TYR A 146 4.01 -10.40 29.50
CA TYR A 146 3.69 -11.76 29.94
C TYR A 146 4.02 -11.98 31.42
N THR A 147 5.20 -11.53 31.86
CA THR A 147 5.61 -11.64 33.26
C THR A 147 4.79 -10.76 34.20
N THR A 148 4.42 -9.55 33.78
CA THR A 148 3.56 -8.66 34.59
C THR A 148 2.14 -9.19 34.71
N LEU A 149 1.56 -9.72 33.63
CA LEU A 149 0.24 -10.38 33.67
C LEU A 149 0.26 -11.65 34.53
N ALA A 150 1.41 -12.32 34.66
CA ALA A 150 1.57 -13.49 35.53
C ALA A 150 1.55 -13.14 37.03
N LEU A 151 1.72 -11.86 37.40
CA LEU A 151 1.56 -11.38 38.77
C LEU A 151 0.09 -11.19 39.17
N GLU A 152 -0.85 -11.33 38.23
CA GLU A 152 -2.30 -11.25 38.47
C GLU A 152 -2.77 -9.92 39.09
N THR A 153 -2.03 -8.84 38.85
CA THR A 153 -2.36 -7.49 39.33
C THR A 153 -3.16 -6.66 38.33
N THR A 154 -3.16 -7.04 37.05
CA THR A 154 -3.80 -6.27 35.98
C THR A 154 -5.29 -6.55 35.93
N ARG A 155 -6.11 -5.53 36.19
CA ARG A 155 -7.57 -5.62 36.17
C ARG A 155 -8.16 -4.68 35.13
N LEU A 156 -9.13 -5.17 34.37
CA LEU A 156 -9.96 -4.39 33.48
C LEU A 156 -11.26 -4.03 34.20
N PHE A 157 -11.54 -2.75 34.37
CA PHE A 157 -12.74 -2.28 35.05
C PHE A 157 -13.86 -2.09 34.02
N ALA A 158 -14.98 -2.80 34.18
CA ALA A 158 -16.18 -2.59 33.37
C ALA A 158 -17.17 -1.63 34.04
N SER A 159 -17.16 -1.57 35.37
CA SER A 159 -17.90 -0.61 36.21
C SER A 159 -17.13 -0.37 37.52
N THR A 160 -17.65 0.50 38.40
CA THR A 160 -17.07 0.74 39.74
C THR A 160 -16.92 -0.53 40.57
N ASP A 161 -17.84 -1.49 40.38
CA ASP A 161 -17.94 -2.69 41.22
C ASP A 161 -17.50 -3.98 40.51
N TYR A 162 -17.28 -3.91 39.19
CA TYR A 162 -16.94 -5.08 38.39
C TYR A 162 -15.59 -4.91 37.69
N SER A 163 -14.64 -5.76 38.09
CA SER A 163 -13.33 -5.87 37.46
C SER A 163 -13.05 -7.30 37.02
N ILE A 164 -12.50 -7.44 35.81
CA ILE A 164 -12.06 -8.71 35.24
C ILE A 164 -10.54 -8.78 35.37
N LEU A 165 -10.03 -9.87 35.92
CA LEU A 165 -8.60 -10.14 35.93
C LEU A 165 -8.10 -10.45 34.50
N VAL A 166 -7.06 -9.76 34.05
CA VAL A 166 -6.41 -10.07 32.77
C VAL A 166 -5.30 -11.08 33.04
N HIS A 167 -5.57 -12.34 32.72
CA HIS A 167 -4.62 -13.42 32.97
C HIS A 167 -3.51 -13.46 31.89
N LYS A 168 -2.30 -13.95 32.23
CA LYS A 168 -1.17 -14.07 31.29
C LYS A 168 -1.49 -14.85 30.01
N TYR A 169 -2.41 -15.82 30.07
CA TYR A 169 -2.85 -16.58 28.90
C TYR A 169 -3.68 -15.76 27.90
N SER A 170 -4.16 -14.58 28.30
CA SER A 170 -4.81 -13.62 27.39
C SER A 170 -3.80 -12.85 26.53
N PHE A 171 -2.50 -12.87 26.89
CA PHE A 171 -1.47 -12.10 26.18
C PHE A 171 -1.43 -12.37 24.66
N PRO A 172 -1.40 -13.63 24.16
CA PRO A 172 -1.37 -13.88 22.72
C PRO A 172 -2.59 -13.30 21.98
N LEU A 173 -3.78 -13.34 22.61
CA LEU A 173 -5.00 -12.79 22.02
C LEU A 173 -4.92 -11.26 21.95
N ILE A 174 -4.46 -10.61 23.01
CA ILE A 174 -4.27 -9.16 23.07
C ILE A 174 -3.20 -8.71 22.05
N PHE A 175 -2.11 -9.48 21.93
CA PHE A 175 -1.07 -9.25 20.95
C PHE A 175 -1.63 -9.30 19.51
N ILE A 176 -2.39 -10.35 19.18
CA ILE A 176 -3.06 -10.47 17.87
C ILE A 176 -4.03 -9.31 17.65
N MET A 177 -4.79 -8.91 18.67
CA MET A 177 -5.67 -7.74 18.59
C MET A 177 -4.88 -6.46 18.27
N GLY A 178 -3.71 -6.29 18.89
CA GLY A 178 -2.77 -5.21 18.56
C GLY A 178 -2.34 -5.25 17.09
N MET A 179 -1.98 -6.42 16.56
CA MET A 179 -1.63 -6.56 15.14
C MET A 179 -2.82 -6.26 14.21
N VAL A 180 -4.03 -6.68 14.56
CA VAL A 180 -5.24 -6.36 13.78
C VAL A 180 -5.53 -4.87 13.81
N MET A 181 -5.42 -4.23 14.97
CA MET A 181 -5.54 -2.77 15.13
C MET A 181 -4.52 -2.04 14.26
N TRP A 182 -3.28 -2.55 14.15
CA TRP A 182 -2.29 -1.99 13.24
C TRP A 182 -2.77 -1.96 11.79
N THR A 183 -3.45 -3.00 11.28
CA THR A 183 -3.92 -2.98 9.87
C THR A 183 -4.93 -1.86 9.60
N PHE A 184 -5.75 -1.51 10.60
CA PHE A 184 -6.63 -0.35 10.51
C PHE A 184 -5.85 0.98 10.54
N ILE A 185 -4.86 1.09 11.44
CA ILE A 185 -3.98 2.26 11.54
C ILE A 185 -3.18 2.47 10.25
N GLU A 186 -2.58 1.40 9.72
CA GLU A 186 -1.87 1.38 8.44
C GLU A 186 -2.75 1.97 7.34
N TYR A 187 -3.99 1.50 7.23
CA TYR A 187 -4.93 2.03 6.26
C TYR A 187 -5.19 3.52 6.45
N CYS A 188 -5.44 3.96 7.68
CA CYS A 188 -5.71 5.38 7.96
C CYS A 188 -4.50 6.25 7.61
N ILE A 189 -3.29 5.86 8.02
CA ILE A 189 -2.06 6.58 7.70
C ILE A 189 -1.83 6.59 6.19
N HIS A 190 -1.89 5.42 5.55
CA HIS A 190 -1.63 5.31 4.13
C HIS A 190 -2.63 6.12 3.29
N ARG A 191 -3.93 6.02 3.60
CA ARG A 191 -4.96 6.73 2.83
C ARG A 191 -5.04 8.22 3.12
N PHE A 192 -5.05 8.62 4.39
CA PHE A 192 -5.36 10.00 4.77
C PHE A 192 -4.12 10.87 4.99
N VAL A 193 -2.96 10.26 5.31
CA VAL A 193 -1.71 10.98 5.54
C VAL A 193 -0.80 10.84 4.32
N PHE A 194 -0.47 9.61 3.91
CA PHE A 194 0.46 9.36 2.82
C PHE A 194 -0.11 9.65 1.43
N HIS A 195 -1.43 9.62 1.27
CA HIS A 195 -2.14 10.04 0.05
C HIS A 195 -2.97 11.31 0.24
N MET A 196 -2.59 12.15 1.20
CA MET A 196 -3.20 13.48 1.32
C MET A 196 -2.93 14.30 0.05
N ARG A 197 -3.87 15.17 -0.32
CA ARG A 197 -3.66 16.16 -1.38
C ARG A 197 -3.36 17.51 -0.75
N PRO A 198 -2.08 17.88 -0.57
CA PRO A 198 -1.74 19.16 0.01
C PRO A 198 -2.28 20.30 -0.87
N PRO A 199 -2.89 21.36 -0.31
CA PRO A 199 -3.35 22.48 -1.13
C PRO A 199 -2.15 23.18 -1.78
N ALA A 200 -2.32 23.60 -3.03
CA ALA A 200 -1.24 24.08 -3.90
C ALA A 200 -0.46 25.28 -3.35
N HIS A 201 -1.07 26.09 -2.49
CA HIS A 201 -0.42 27.26 -1.90
C HIS A 201 0.38 26.96 -0.63
N TYR A 202 0.28 25.77 -0.04
CA TYR A 202 1.01 25.40 1.18
C TYR A 202 2.33 24.68 0.87
N TYR A 203 3.38 25.46 0.63
CA TYR A 203 4.74 25.00 0.38
C TYR A 203 5.20 23.88 1.33
N TYR A 204 5.12 24.12 2.65
CA TYR A 204 5.65 23.18 3.64
C TYR A 204 4.86 21.87 3.72
N LEU A 205 3.55 21.91 3.49
CA LEU A 205 2.73 20.70 3.51
C LEU A 205 3.03 19.82 2.29
N ILE A 206 3.27 20.42 1.13
CA ILE A 206 3.76 19.73 -0.07
C ILE A 206 5.11 19.05 0.23
N THR A 207 6.06 19.78 0.83
CA THR A 207 7.36 19.22 1.21
C THR A 207 7.21 18.07 2.21
N ILE A 208 6.40 18.22 3.27
CA ILE A 208 6.17 17.16 4.26
C ILE A 208 5.56 15.92 3.60
N HIS A 209 4.53 16.08 2.77
CA HIS A 209 3.93 14.96 2.05
C HIS A 209 4.96 14.25 1.14
N PHE A 210 5.82 15.01 0.46
CA PHE A 210 6.90 14.44 -0.34
C PHE A 210 7.88 13.62 0.51
N LEU A 211 8.28 14.14 1.67
CA LEU A 211 9.20 13.45 2.58
C LEU A 211 8.58 12.19 3.20
N LEU A 212 7.28 12.21 3.50
CA LEU A 212 6.59 11.08 4.14
C LEU A 212 6.32 9.92 3.17
N HIS A 213 5.84 10.22 1.94
CA HIS A 213 5.45 9.18 1.00
C HIS A 213 5.61 9.55 -0.48
N GLY A 214 5.54 10.84 -0.82
CA GLY A 214 5.66 11.26 -2.22
C GLY A 214 7.00 10.86 -2.87
N GLN A 215 8.10 10.82 -2.12
CA GLN A 215 9.39 10.32 -2.60
C GLN A 215 9.33 8.86 -3.06
N HIS A 216 8.53 8.04 -2.36
CA HIS A 216 8.38 6.63 -2.66
C HIS A 216 7.57 6.42 -3.95
N HIS A 217 6.48 7.17 -4.15
CA HIS A 217 5.76 7.19 -5.43
C HIS A 217 6.61 7.72 -6.58
N LYS A 218 7.45 8.72 -6.28
CA LYS A 218 8.31 9.33 -7.29
C LYS A 218 9.45 8.40 -7.70
N SER A 219 10.09 7.71 -6.76
CA SER A 219 11.17 6.75 -7.02
C SER A 219 10.91 5.43 -6.28
N PRO A 220 10.01 4.57 -6.81
CA PRO A 220 9.58 3.35 -6.13
C PRO A 220 10.65 2.27 -6.03
N TYR A 221 11.77 2.41 -6.75
CA TYR A 221 12.88 1.46 -6.75
C TYR A 221 14.14 2.01 -6.06
N ASP A 222 14.07 3.15 -5.36
CA ASP A 222 15.12 3.58 -4.45
C ASP A 222 15.09 2.74 -3.15
N GLY A 223 15.95 1.73 -3.09
CA GLY A 223 15.97 0.75 -2.00
C GLY A 223 16.39 1.32 -0.65
N SER A 224 16.91 2.54 -0.63
CA SER A 224 17.26 3.25 0.60
C SER A 224 16.14 4.14 1.14
N ARG A 225 15.03 4.30 0.39
CA ARG A 225 13.95 5.24 0.70
C ARG A 225 12.56 4.59 0.66
N LEU A 226 12.51 3.27 0.81
CA LEU A 226 11.28 2.49 0.80
C LEU A 226 10.68 2.35 2.21
N VAL A 227 11.49 1.83 3.14
CA VAL A 227 11.03 1.57 4.51
C VAL A 227 10.99 2.86 5.31
N PHE A 228 10.10 2.93 6.31
CA PHE A 228 9.95 4.16 7.08
C PHE A 228 11.14 4.34 8.05
N PRO A 229 11.87 5.47 8.01
CA PRO A 229 13.07 5.65 8.84
C PRO A 229 12.75 5.52 10.34
N PRO A 230 13.48 4.69 11.12
CA PRO A 230 13.18 4.47 12.54
C PRO A 230 13.10 5.75 13.38
N GLY A 231 13.94 6.75 13.06
CA GLY A 231 13.89 8.06 13.73
C GLY A 231 12.53 8.74 13.57
N LEU A 232 12.00 8.82 12.35
CA LEU A 232 10.66 9.38 12.09
C LEU A 232 9.56 8.46 12.61
N ALA A 233 9.71 7.14 12.45
CA ALA A 233 8.78 6.15 12.96
C ALA A 233 8.61 6.27 14.49
N SER A 234 9.68 6.58 15.22
CA SER A 234 9.66 6.68 16.68
C SER A 234 8.67 7.70 17.22
N VAL A 235 8.41 8.80 16.49
CA VAL A 235 7.40 9.80 16.87
C VAL A 235 6.00 9.19 16.83
N VAL A 236 5.68 8.45 15.75
CA VAL A 236 4.39 7.78 15.58
C VAL A 236 4.25 6.64 16.59
N VAL A 237 5.27 5.79 16.72
CA VAL A 237 5.33 4.67 17.66
C VAL A 237 5.17 5.16 19.11
N GLY A 238 5.91 6.19 19.52
CA GLY A 238 5.80 6.79 20.85
C GLY A 238 4.43 7.40 21.12
N SER A 239 3.83 8.06 20.14
CA SER A 239 2.47 8.59 20.25
C SER A 239 1.43 7.49 20.47
N PHE A 240 1.54 6.36 19.76
CA PHE A 240 0.67 5.20 19.96
C PHE A 240 0.89 4.52 21.33
N TYR A 241 2.14 4.39 21.77
CA TYR A 241 2.45 3.88 23.11
C TYR A 241 1.76 4.71 24.20
N LEU A 242 1.92 6.04 24.14
CA LEU A 242 1.29 6.95 25.10
C LEU A 242 -0.24 6.88 25.03
N LEU A 243 -0.82 6.87 23.82
CA LEU A 243 -2.27 6.78 23.65
C LEU A 243 -2.84 5.51 24.29
N LEU A 244 -2.22 4.36 24.03
CA LEU A 244 -2.72 3.06 24.54
C LEU A 244 -2.52 2.91 26.05
N THR A 245 -1.39 3.35 26.59
CA THR A 245 -1.12 3.30 28.04
C THR A 245 -1.94 4.30 28.85
N LYS A 246 -2.47 5.35 28.21
CA LYS A 246 -3.44 6.27 28.84
C LYS A 246 -4.90 5.83 28.67
N ALA A 247 -5.22 5.12 27.59
CA ALA A 247 -6.58 4.63 27.33
C ALA A 247 -6.92 3.35 28.11
N PHE A 248 -5.93 2.52 28.43
CA PHE A 248 -6.11 1.22 29.07
C PHE A 248 -5.24 1.08 30.33
N PRO A 249 -5.53 0.11 31.23
CA PRO A 249 -4.59 -0.32 32.26
C PRO A 249 -3.22 -0.58 31.64
N GLU A 250 -2.15 -0.11 32.29
CA GLU A 250 -0.81 -0.01 31.69
C GLU A 250 -0.39 -1.28 30.96
N THR A 251 -0.37 -2.43 31.64
CA THR A 251 0.04 -3.71 31.05
C THR A 251 -0.83 -4.15 29.87
N LEU A 252 -2.13 -3.86 29.90
CA LEU A 252 -3.03 -4.13 28.77
C LEU A 252 -2.72 -3.21 27.58
N GLY A 253 -2.51 -1.92 27.84
CA GLY A 253 -2.12 -0.93 26.84
C GLY A 253 -0.78 -1.27 26.18
N VAL A 254 0.23 -1.65 26.97
CA VAL A 254 1.54 -2.09 26.45
C VAL A 254 1.40 -3.40 25.67
N SER A 255 0.54 -4.34 26.08
CA SER A 255 0.28 -5.59 25.36
C SER A 255 -0.36 -5.36 23.99
N LEU A 256 -1.31 -4.42 23.88
CA LEU A 256 -1.89 -4.00 22.59
C LEU A 256 -0.84 -3.29 21.73
N PHE A 257 -0.06 -2.40 22.35
CA PHE A 257 0.99 -1.66 21.67
C PHE A 257 2.04 -2.58 21.05
N VAL A 258 2.55 -3.57 21.79
CA VAL A 258 3.61 -4.46 21.30
C VAL A 258 3.12 -5.33 20.13
N GLY A 259 1.86 -5.77 20.15
CA GLY A 259 1.22 -6.42 19.02
C GLY A 259 1.12 -5.49 17.80
N GLY A 260 0.72 -4.23 18.01
CA GLY A 260 0.67 -3.23 16.95
C GLY A 260 2.05 -2.91 16.36
N LEU A 261 3.08 -2.77 17.19
CA LEU A 261 4.46 -2.54 16.78
C LEU A 261 4.99 -3.71 15.93
N PHE A 262 4.70 -4.95 16.32
CA PHE A 262 5.04 -6.11 15.51
C PHE A 262 4.28 -6.12 14.17
N GLY A 263 2.99 -5.74 14.19
CA GLY A 263 2.21 -5.50 12.97
C GLY A 263 2.87 -4.51 12.01
N TYR A 264 3.40 -3.40 12.54
CA TYR A 264 4.18 -2.42 11.77
C TYR A 264 5.43 -3.02 11.14
N VAL A 265 6.23 -3.79 11.89
CA VAL A 265 7.42 -4.45 11.34
C VAL A 265 7.04 -5.40 10.20
N VAL A 266 6.00 -6.21 10.41
CA VAL A 266 5.49 -7.14 9.38
C VAL A 266 5.03 -6.37 8.13
N TYR A 267 4.28 -5.28 8.30
CA TYR A 267 3.84 -4.42 7.20
C TYR A 267 5.03 -3.91 6.39
N ASP A 268 6.04 -3.30 7.02
CA ASP A 268 7.16 -2.67 6.32
C ASP A 268 8.03 -3.72 5.59
N MET A 269 8.18 -4.91 6.18
CA MET A 269 8.89 -6.02 5.54
C MET A 269 8.11 -6.62 4.37
N ILE A 270 6.78 -6.75 4.48
CA ILE A 270 5.94 -7.14 3.35
C ILE A 270 6.06 -6.09 2.25
N HIS A 271 5.91 -4.81 2.57
CA HIS A 271 6.00 -3.71 1.62
C HIS A 271 7.33 -3.74 0.85
N TYR A 272 8.46 -3.87 1.56
CA TYR A 272 9.78 -4.04 0.94
C TYR A 272 9.85 -5.26 0.03
N TYR A 273 9.32 -6.41 0.48
CA TYR A 273 9.27 -7.63 -0.31
C TYR A 273 8.39 -7.51 -1.56
N LEU A 274 7.31 -6.72 -1.53
CA LEU A 274 6.49 -6.49 -2.73
C LEU A 274 7.26 -5.72 -3.81
N HIS A 275 8.17 -4.82 -3.45
CA HIS A 275 9.05 -4.15 -4.41
C HIS A 275 10.16 -5.06 -4.91
N TYR A 276 10.95 -5.66 -4.01
CA TYR A 276 12.21 -6.34 -4.38
C TYR A 276 12.11 -7.87 -4.48
N GLY A 277 11.10 -8.48 -3.87
CA GLY A 277 10.90 -9.93 -3.89
C GLY A 277 10.27 -10.45 -5.17
N SER A 278 10.36 -11.77 -5.37
CA SER A 278 9.71 -12.48 -6.48
C SER A 278 8.74 -13.53 -5.91
N PRO A 279 7.53 -13.12 -5.47
CA PRO A 279 6.56 -14.07 -4.95
C PRO A 279 6.13 -15.07 -6.04
N GLN A 280 5.96 -16.33 -5.65
CA GLN A 280 5.56 -17.38 -6.58
C GLN A 280 4.16 -17.09 -7.15
N ARG A 281 3.94 -17.41 -8.43
CA ARG A 281 2.65 -17.22 -9.08
C ARG A 281 1.54 -17.96 -8.33
N ASN A 282 0.32 -17.43 -8.38
CA ASN A 282 -0.86 -17.96 -7.71
C ASN A 282 -0.81 -17.95 -6.17
N THR A 283 0.18 -17.28 -5.57
CA THR A 283 0.17 -17.00 -4.13
C THR A 283 -0.57 -15.70 -3.80
N TYR A 284 -0.96 -15.56 -2.55
CA TYR A 284 -1.50 -14.31 -2.02
C TYR A 284 -0.51 -13.15 -2.20
N LEU A 285 0.77 -13.35 -1.88
CA LEU A 285 1.81 -12.32 -2.02
C LEU A 285 2.03 -11.91 -3.48
N TYR A 286 1.86 -12.81 -4.45
CA TYR A 286 1.91 -12.45 -5.87
C TYR A 286 0.76 -11.52 -6.26
N SER A 287 -0.45 -11.85 -5.81
CA SER A 287 -1.63 -11.00 -6.03
C SER A 287 -1.46 -9.64 -5.36
N LEU A 288 -0.91 -9.62 -4.15
CA LEU A 288 -0.63 -8.40 -3.39
C LEU A 288 0.44 -7.55 -4.09
N LYS A 289 1.51 -8.17 -4.64
CA LYS A 289 2.53 -7.46 -5.43
C LYS A 289 1.92 -6.83 -6.67
N ALA A 290 1.12 -7.59 -7.43
CA ALA A 290 0.46 -7.07 -8.62
C ALA A 290 -0.44 -5.86 -8.29
N TYR A 291 -1.19 -5.94 -7.19
CA TYR A 291 -2.03 -4.85 -6.70
C TYR A 291 -1.20 -3.63 -6.28
N HIS A 292 -0.13 -3.84 -5.50
CA HIS A 292 0.75 -2.79 -5.02
C HIS A 292 1.47 -2.05 -6.15
N VAL A 293 1.97 -2.78 -7.13
CA VAL A 293 2.56 -2.19 -8.35
C VAL A 293 1.50 -1.39 -9.11
N LYS A 294 0.27 -1.91 -9.25
CA LYS A 294 -0.83 -1.17 -9.89
C LYS A 294 -1.15 0.15 -9.18
N HIS A 295 -1.04 0.18 -7.86
CA HIS A 295 -1.22 1.38 -7.05
C HIS A 295 -0.17 2.46 -7.35
N HIS A 296 1.08 2.07 -7.60
CA HIS A 296 2.16 2.98 -8.01
C HIS A 296 1.99 3.57 -9.42
N PHE A 297 1.42 2.79 -10.37
CA PHE A 297 1.44 3.18 -11.80
C PHE A 297 0.08 3.59 -12.39
N GLU A 298 -1.06 3.15 -11.83
CA GLU A 298 -2.37 3.34 -12.47
C GLU A 298 -3.44 4.04 -11.61
N HIS A 299 -3.47 3.86 -10.28
CA HIS A 299 -4.69 4.11 -9.46
C HIS A 299 -4.64 5.30 -8.48
N GLN A 300 -3.79 6.29 -8.68
CA GLN A 300 -3.73 7.49 -7.82
C GLN A 300 -4.84 8.53 -8.11
N ARG A 301 -5.41 8.47 -9.31
CA ARG A 301 -6.53 9.33 -9.70
C ARG A 301 -7.82 8.65 -9.26
N ILE A 302 -8.53 9.21 -8.27
CA ILE A 302 -9.97 9.51 -8.28
C ILE A 302 -10.52 9.69 -6.84
N PRO A 303 -10.92 10.92 -6.46
CA PRO A 303 -11.87 11.15 -5.37
C PRO A 303 -13.34 11.04 -5.80
N ASN A 304 -13.66 11.20 -7.11
CA ASN A 304 -15.03 11.41 -7.62
C ASN A 304 -15.56 10.35 -8.62
N SER A 305 -15.24 9.06 -8.48
CA SER A 305 -15.87 8.02 -9.31
C SER A 305 -17.28 7.72 -8.79
N PRO A 306 -18.30 7.62 -9.68
CA PRO A 306 -19.62 7.18 -9.26
C PRO A 306 -19.56 5.76 -8.67
N PRO A 307 -20.44 5.41 -7.73
CA PRO A 307 -20.34 4.18 -6.92
C PRO A 307 -20.57 2.86 -7.67
N TRP A 308 -20.92 2.88 -8.97
CA TRP A 308 -21.22 1.67 -9.74
C TRP A 308 -20.71 1.78 -11.19
N PRO A 309 -20.24 0.67 -11.81
CA PRO A 309 -20.10 0.63 -13.26
C PRO A 309 -21.51 0.73 -13.86
N ARG A 310 -21.75 1.74 -14.71
CA ARG A 310 -22.97 1.72 -15.53
C ARG A 310 -22.92 0.45 -16.39
N PRO A 311 -23.99 -0.36 -16.42
CA PRO A 311 -24.08 -1.45 -17.37
C PRO A 311 -23.85 -0.87 -18.77
N LYS A 312 -23.02 -1.52 -19.58
CA LYS A 312 -22.95 -1.20 -21.01
C LYS A 312 -24.36 -1.39 -21.55
N SER A 313 -25.06 -0.30 -21.82
CA SER A 313 -26.29 -0.35 -22.61
C SER A 313 -25.89 -0.93 -23.97
N SER A 314 -26.38 -2.12 -24.26
CA SER A 314 -26.31 -2.69 -25.61
C SER A 314 -26.99 -1.72 -26.60
N PRO A 315 -26.50 -1.61 -27.84
CA PRO A 315 -27.13 -0.77 -28.83
C PRO A 315 -28.46 -1.41 -29.22
N ARG A 316 -29.58 -0.86 -28.74
CA ARG A 316 -30.90 -1.26 -29.23
C ARG A 316 -31.17 -0.49 -30.52
N MET A 317 -31.32 -1.29 -31.58
CA MET A 317 -31.56 -0.90 -32.96
C MET A 317 -32.67 0.14 -33.12
N SER A 318 -32.42 1.09 -34.03
CA SER A 318 -33.45 1.95 -34.62
C SER A 318 -34.52 1.07 -35.27
N GLY A 319 -35.72 1.07 -34.69
CA GLY A 319 -36.91 0.54 -35.34
C GLY A 319 -37.31 1.44 -36.51
N THR A 320 -37.33 0.86 -37.70
CA THR A 320 -37.92 1.42 -38.91
C THR A 320 -39.42 1.62 -38.69
N ARG A 321 -39.95 2.75 -39.16
CA ARG A 321 -41.38 2.99 -39.34
C ARG A 321 -41.96 1.93 -40.27
N LEU A 322 -43.10 1.35 -39.91
CA LEU A 322 -44.37 1.41 -40.64
C LEU A 322 -45.48 0.86 -39.73
#